data_AF-Q18MP8-F1
#
_entry.id   AF-Q18MP8-F1
#
_cell.length_a   1.000
_cell.length_b   1.000
_cell.length_c   1.000
_cell.angle_alpha   90.00
_cell.angle_beta   90.00
_cell.angle_gamma   90.00
#
_symmetry.space_group_name_H-M   'P 1'
#
loop_
_entity.id
_entity.type
_entity.pdbx_description
1 polymer ?
#
loop_
_entity_poly.entity_id
_entity_poly.type
_entity_poly.pdbx_seq_one_letter_code
_entity_poly.pdbx_strand_id
1 'polypeptide(L)'
;MVAEKPKAAANIAYALSDGRGVLRCSEYGVPYWIVRRDGAAIVVAPSAGHLFGPHTDSRGFPVFDFEWRPIFEFDRGAGYLSKFYRMLSRILPGASLYVNACDYDIEGSVIGFKIIEAFGDVARARRMKFSTLAPQDIKRAYARMERLDVEMIEAGMARSEMDWLWGINVSRALMEAA
;
A
#
# COMPACT_ATOMS: atom_id res chain seq x y z
N MET A 1 -5.71 8.19 3.74
CA MET A 1 -5.34 6.95 4.44
C MET A 1 -5.36 5.82 3.45
N VAL A 2 -4.28 5.05 3.39
CA VAL A 2 -4.17 3.85 2.56
C VAL A 2 -4.39 2.64 3.47
N ALA A 3 -5.36 1.80 3.14
CA ALA A 3 -5.57 0.52 3.79
C ALA A 3 -5.37 -0.61 2.77
N GLU A 4 -5.07 -1.81 3.24
CA GLU A 4 -4.73 -2.90 2.32
C GLU A 4 -5.97 -3.42 1.58
N LYS A 5 -7.04 -3.71 2.32
CA LYS A 5 -8.24 -4.37 1.80
C LYS A 5 -9.45 -3.43 1.80
N PRO A 6 -10.39 -3.55 0.85
CA PRO A 6 -11.63 -2.75 0.85
C PRO A 6 -12.43 -2.86 2.17
N LYS A 7 -12.46 -4.05 2.78
CA LYS A 7 -13.12 -4.26 4.07
C LYS A 7 -12.45 -3.48 5.21
N ALA A 8 -11.12 -3.45 5.23
CA ALA A 8 -10.36 -2.67 6.22
C ALA A 8 -10.60 -1.17 6.04
N ALA A 9 -10.55 -0.67 4.80
CA ALA A 9 -10.85 0.72 4.48
C ALA A 9 -12.26 1.14 4.93
N ALA A 10 -13.27 0.31 4.66
CA ALA A 10 -14.63 0.53 5.15
C ALA A 10 -14.69 0.60 6.68
N ASN A 11 -14.13 -0.40 7.38
CA ASN A 11 -14.14 -0.46 8.84
C ASN A 11 -13.45 0.76 9.46
N ILE A 12 -12.33 1.21 8.90
CA ILE A 12 -11.63 2.42 9.33
C ILE A 12 -12.55 3.64 9.19
N ALA A 13 -13.16 3.83 8.02
CA ALA A 13 -14.07 4.95 7.79
C ALA A 13 -15.24 4.97 8.80
N TYR A 14 -15.95 3.84 8.95
CA TYR A 14 -17.08 3.74 9.89
C TYR A 14 -16.65 3.91 11.36
N ALA A 15 -15.48 3.40 11.75
CA ALA A 15 -14.96 3.60 13.10
C ALA A 15 -14.62 5.07 13.38
N LEU A 16 -14.02 5.77 12.41
CA LEU A 16 -13.64 7.18 12.56
C LEU A 16 -14.82 8.14 12.56
N SER A 17 -15.98 7.72 12.06
CA SER A 17 -17.16 8.58 11.97
C SER A 17 -18.28 8.21 12.96
N ASP A 18 -18.01 7.27 13.88
CA ASP A 18 -19.02 6.71 14.79
C ASP A 18 -20.24 6.16 14.03
N GLY A 19 -20.00 5.61 12.84
CA GLY A 19 -21.04 5.08 11.96
C GLY A 19 -21.84 6.13 11.18
N ARG A 20 -21.57 7.42 11.36
CA ARG A 20 -22.38 8.52 10.80
C ARG A 20 -21.64 9.28 9.71
N GLY A 21 -22.34 9.84 8.74
CA GLY A 21 -21.75 10.76 7.76
C GLY A 21 -20.62 10.17 6.89
N VAL A 22 -20.58 8.84 6.73
CA VAL A 22 -19.64 8.19 5.79
C VAL A 22 -20.17 8.35 4.38
N LEU A 23 -19.42 9.03 3.53
CA LEU A 23 -19.68 9.07 2.10
C LEU A 23 -18.88 7.97 1.41
N ARG A 24 -19.57 7.05 0.73
CA ARG A 24 -18.93 6.06 -0.13
C ARG A 24 -18.85 6.61 -1.55
N CYS A 25 -17.65 6.67 -2.09
CA CYS A 25 -17.35 7.11 -3.44
C CYS A 25 -16.79 5.93 -4.26
N SER A 26 -16.66 6.13 -5.57
CA SER A 26 -16.07 5.16 -6.49
C SER A 26 -15.28 5.90 -7.56
N GLU A 27 -14.10 5.40 -7.88
CA GLU A 27 -13.24 5.91 -8.95
C GLU A 27 -12.59 4.70 -9.64
N TYR A 28 -12.63 4.64 -10.97
CA TYR A 28 -12.26 3.42 -11.75
C TYR A 28 -12.92 2.11 -11.27
N GLY A 29 -14.13 2.19 -10.68
CA GLY A 29 -14.84 1.04 -10.12
C GLY A 29 -14.27 0.53 -8.79
N VAL A 30 -13.35 1.26 -8.17
CA VAL A 30 -12.80 0.95 -6.84
C VAL A 30 -13.49 1.83 -5.79
N PRO A 31 -14.10 1.25 -4.75
CA PRO A 31 -14.71 2.02 -3.69
C PRO A 31 -13.66 2.66 -2.77
N TYR A 32 -13.94 3.88 -2.35
CA TYR A 32 -13.22 4.57 -1.27
C TYR A 32 -14.23 5.35 -0.41
N TRP A 33 -13.80 5.81 0.75
CA TRP A 33 -14.68 6.44 1.73
C TRP A 33 -14.16 7.81 2.14
N ILE A 34 -15.08 8.75 2.32
CA ILE A 34 -14.78 10.08 2.86
C ILE A 34 -15.56 10.25 4.15
N VAL A 35 -14.87 10.66 5.21
CA VAL A 35 -15.48 11.00 6.50
C VAL A 35 -14.96 12.34 6.97
N ARG A 36 -15.73 13.03 7.83
CA ARG A 36 -15.26 14.24 8.51
C ARG A 36 -15.03 13.94 9.98
N ARG A 37 -13.85 14.30 10.48
CA ARG A 37 -13.48 14.17 11.89
C ARG A 37 -12.55 15.32 12.26
N ASP A 38 -12.75 15.92 13.41
CA ASP A 38 -11.90 16.99 13.96
C ASP A 38 -11.68 18.17 12.98
N GLY A 39 -12.74 18.54 12.23
CA GLY A 39 -12.70 19.61 11.23
C GLY A 39 -12.00 19.26 9.91
N ALA A 40 -11.42 18.06 9.79
CA ALA A 40 -10.73 17.60 8.59
C ALA A 40 -11.57 16.58 7.80
N ALA A 41 -11.41 16.59 6.48
CA ALA A 41 -11.89 15.52 5.62
C ALA A 41 -10.83 14.42 5.54
N ILE A 42 -11.24 13.18 5.84
CA ILE A 42 -10.38 12.00 5.79
C ILE A 42 -10.86 11.13 4.64
N VAL A 43 -9.98 10.91 3.67
CA VAL A 43 -10.20 9.96 2.57
C VAL A 43 -9.53 8.64 2.96
N VAL A 44 -10.28 7.54 2.92
CA VAL A 44 -9.79 6.18 3.21
C VAL A 44 -9.96 5.33 1.96
N ALA A 45 -8.85 4.81 1.44
CA ALA A 45 -8.81 4.11 0.16
C ALA A 45 -8.04 2.79 0.25
N PRO A 46 -8.54 1.72 -0.40
CA PRO A 46 -7.87 0.43 -0.41
C PRO A 46 -6.80 0.32 -1.50
N SER A 47 -5.73 -0.46 -1.27
CA SER A 47 -4.72 -0.81 -2.28
C SER A 47 -4.94 -2.14 -2.97
N ALA A 48 -5.71 -3.05 -2.36
CA ALA A 48 -5.84 -4.46 -2.72
C ALA A 48 -4.52 -5.26 -2.68
N GLY A 49 -3.63 -4.91 -1.74
CA GLY A 49 -2.33 -5.56 -1.55
C GLY A 49 -1.18 -4.76 -2.16
N HIS A 50 -0.13 -5.46 -2.58
CA HIS A 50 1.02 -4.88 -3.29
C HIS A 50 0.61 -4.31 -4.64
N LEU A 51 0.97 -3.06 -4.90
CA LEU A 51 0.82 -2.43 -6.22
C LEU A 51 2.13 -2.34 -6.99
N PHE A 52 3.26 -2.44 -6.29
CA PHE A 52 4.61 -2.35 -6.82
C PHE A 52 5.39 -3.60 -6.46
N GLY A 53 6.25 -4.05 -7.37
CA GLY A 53 7.15 -5.19 -7.17
C GLY A 53 8.47 -5.01 -7.92
N PRO A 54 9.55 -5.69 -7.50
CA PRO A 54 10.82 -5.66 -8.20
C PRO A 54 10.70 -6.28 -9.60
N HIS A 55 11.29 -5.62 -10.59
CA HIS A 55 11.27 -6.03 -11.99
C HIS A 55 12.57 -5.61 -12.70
N THR A 56 12.92 -6.34 -13.75
CA THR A 56 14.03 -6.02 -14.64
C THR A 56 13.66 -6.29 -16.09
N ASP A 57 14.12 -5.43 -17.00
CA ASP A 57 14.03 -5.68 -18.44
C ASP A 57 15.28 -6.42 -18.96
N SER A 58 16.32 -6.58 -18.12
CA SER A 58 17.54 -7.29 -18.47
C SER A 58 17.25 -8.76 -18.78
N ARG A 59 17.83 -9.24 -19.88
CA ARG A 59 17.76 -10.64 -20.32
C ARG A 59 19.01 -11.40 -19.88
N GLY A 60 18.90 -12.73 -19.81
CA GLY A 60 20.01 -13.60 -19.43
C GLY A 60 20.28 -13.66 -17.92
N PHE A 61 21.41 -14.28 -17.57
CA PHE A 61 21.88 -14.50 -16.20
C PHE A 61 23.39 -14.17 -16.12
N PRO A 62 23.90 -13.56 -15.03
CA PRO A 62 23.18 -13.12 -13.82
C PRO A 62 22.49 -11.75 -13.95
N VAL A 63 21.55 -11.49 -13.04
CA VAL A 63 20.81 -10.23 -12.91
C VAL A 63 21.07 -9.64 -11.52
N PHE A 64 21.51 -8.39 -11.47
CA PHE A 64 21.67 -7.64 -10.22
C PHE A 64 20.86 -6.35 -10.17
N ASP A 65 20.57 -5.77 -11.34
CA ASP A 65 19.82 -4.51 -11.45
C ASP A 65 18.31 -4.75 -11.56
N PHE A 66 17.56 -4.07 -10.72
CA PHE A 66 16.10 -4.08 -10.70
C PHE A 66 15.55 -2.75 -10.22
N GLU A 67 14.27 -2.52 -10.50
CA GLU A 67 13.52 -1.40 -9.94
C GLU A 67 12.12 -1.85 -9.55
N TRP A 68 11.50 -1.09 -8.63
CA TRP A 68 10.12 -1.34 -8.23
C TRP A 68 9.17 -0.74 -9.26
N ARG A 69 8.47 -1.59 -10.03
CA ARG A 69 7.48 -1.17 -11.03
C ARG A 69 6.05 -1.56 -10.63
N PRO A 70 5.02 -0.91 -11.20
CA PRO A 70 3.64 -1.33 -11.01
C PRO A 70 3.44 -2.77 -11.52
N ILE A 71 2.94 -3.66 -10.66
CA ILE A 71 2.89 -5.11 -10.94
C ILE A 71 2.07 -5.42 -12.19
N PHE A 72 1.00 -4.68 -12.45
CA PHE A 72 0.13 -4.90 -13.61
C PHE A 72 0.83 -4.64 -14.96
N GLU A 73 2.00 -4.01 -14.97
CA GLU A 73 2.76 -3.76 -16.20
C GLU A 73 3.54 -5.00 -16.67
N PHE A 74 3.93 -5.89 -15.75
CA PHE A 74 4.75 -7.06 -16.07
C PHE A 74 4.12 -8.40 -15.67
N ASP A 75 3.09 -8.42 -14.82
CA ASP A 75 2.29 -9.60 -14.52
C ASP A 75 0.88 -9.49 -15.14
N ARG A 76 0.62 -10.32 -16.16
CA ARG A 76 -0.68 -10.38 -16.86
C ARG A 76 -1.82 -10.81 -15.94
N GLY A 77 -1.54 -11.61 -14.89
CA GLY A 77 -2.51 -12.02 -13.88
C GLY A 77 -2.93 -10.87 -12.95
N ALA A 78 -2.11 -9.82 -12.86
CA ALA A 78 -2.30 -8.70 -11.96
C ALA A 78 -3.05 -7.51 -12.60
N GLY A 79 -3.66 -7.68 -13.79
CA GLY A 79 -4.36 -6.60 -14.49
C GLY A 79 -5.45 -5.88 -13.69
N TYR A 80 -6.06 -6.58 -12.72
CA TYR A 80 -7.05 -6.01 -11.80
C TYR A 80 -6.48 -4.94 -10.86
N LEU A 81 -5.15 -4.88 -10.65
CA LEU A 81 -4.50 -3.86 -9.82
C LEU A 81 -4.47 -2.49 -10.50
N SER A 82 -4.54 -2.44 -11.84
CA SER A 82 -4.50 -1.19 -12.62
C SER A 82 -5.56 -0.16 -12.18
N LYS A 83 -6.77 -0.61 -11.83
CA LYS A 83 -7.84 0.28 -11.32
C LYS A 83 -7.52 0.85 -9.93
N PHE A 84 -6.87 0.09 -9.05
CA PHE A 84 -6.45 0.56 -7.72
C PHE A 84 -5.31 1.56 -7.84
N TYR A 85 -4.32 1.25 -8.67
CA TYR A 85 -3.23 2.17 -9.02
C TYR A 85 -3.76 3.50 -9.54
N ARG A 86 -4.64 3.47 -10.55
CA ARG A 86 -5.22 4.68 -11.16
C ARG A 86 -6.04 5.49 -10.15
N MET A 87 -6.88 4.82 -9.35
CA MET A 87 -7.65 5.47 -8.29
C MET A 87 -6.73 6.20 -7.30
N LEU A 88 -5.72 5.50 -6.76
CA LEU A 88 -4.79 6.09 -5.79
C LEU A 88 -3.96 7.23 -6.38
N SER A 89 -3.47 7.07 -7.62
CA SER A 89 -2.74 8.12 -8.35
C SER A 89 -3.56 9.40 -8.54
N ARG A 90 -4.90 9.30 -8.53
CA ARG A 90 -5.81 10.44 -8.69
C ARG A 90 -6.18 11.09 -7.36
N ILE A 91 -6.35 10.32 -6.29
CA ILE A 91 -6.89 10.84 -5.02
C ILE A 91 -5.84 11.15 -3.96
N LEU A 92 -4.63 10.57 -4.06
CA LEU A 92 -3.55 10.83 -3.11
C LEU A 92 -2.83 12.16 -3.33
N PRO A 93 -2.59 12.63 -4.56
CA PRO A 93 -1.90 13.90 -4.77
C PRO A 93 -2.61 15.08 -4.09
N GLY A 94 -1.82 15.97 -3.48
CA GLY A 94 -2.34 17.17 -2.82
C GLY A 94 -2.91 16.96 -1.42
N ALA A 95 -2.93 15.74 -0.88
CA ALA A 95 -3.30 15.51 0.51
C ALA A 95 -2.34 16.23 1.48
N SER A 96 -2.88 16.76 2.58
CA SER A 96 -2.09 17.43 3.62
C SER A 96 -1.30 16.45 4.49
N LEU A 97 -1.82 15.23 4.67
CA LEU A 97 -1.23 14.16 5.46
C LEU A 97 -1.52 12.80 4.83
N TYR A 98 -0.49 11.96 4.76
CA TYR A 98 -0.59 10.57 4.32
C TYR A 98 -0.54 9.64 5.52
N VAL A 99 -1.36 8.59 5.52
CA VAL A 99 -1.42 7.63 6.62
C VAL A 99 -1.42 6.23 6.05
N ASN A 100 -0.42 5.44 6.41
CA ASN A 100 -0.40 3.99 6.21
C ASN A 100 -1.24 3.33 7.31
N ALA A 101 -2.37 2.76 6.92
CA ALA A 101 -3.30 2.00 7.74
C ALA A 101 -3.49 0.57 7.19
N CYS A 102 -2.49 0.01 6.50
CA CYS A 102 -2.43 -1.41 6.19
C CYS A 102 -2.23 -2.26 7.46
N ASP A 103 -2.35 -3.58 7.33
CA ASP A 103 -2.23 -4.52 8.46
C ASP A 103 -0.90 -4.31 9.22
N TYR A 104 -0.91 -4.52 10.54
CA TYR A 104 0.25 -4.18 11.40
C TYR A 104 1.31 -5.28 11.39
N ASP A 105 1.98 -5.40 10.25
CA ASP A 105 3.13 -6.27 10.01
C ASP A 105 4.15 -5.60 9.07
N ILE A 106 5.19 -6.35 8.69
CA ILE A 106 6.24 -5.91 7.77
C ILE A 106 5.65 -5.65 6.37
N GLU A 107 4.77 -6.53 5.88
CA GLU A 107 4.20 -6.44 4.53
C GLU A 107 3.33 -5.18 4.37
N GLY A 108 2.41 -4.94 5.31
CA GLY A 108 1.58 -3.75 5.35
C GLY A 108 2.39 -2.46 5.50
N SER A 109 3.55 -2.53 6.15
CA SER A 109 4.47 -1.39 6.23
C SER A 109 5.06 -1.05 4.85
N VAL A 110 5.51 -2.05 4.09
CA VAL A 110 6.02 -1.88 2.73
C VAL A 110 4.93 -1.42 1.75
N ILE A 111 3.75 -2.05 1.77
CA ILE A 111 2.63 -1.72 0.87
C ILE A 111 2.27 -0.25 0.98
N GLY A 112 1.99 0.22 2.19
CA GLY A 112 1.58 1.61 2.39
C GLY A 112 2.72 2.59 2.11
N PHE A 113 3.98 2.22 2.42
CA PHE A 113 5.14 3.04 2.09
C PHE A 113 5.29 3.21 0.58
N LYS A 114 5.33 2.13 -0.21
CA LYS A 114 5.50 2.20 -1.67
C LYS A 114 4.42 3.02 -2.37
N ILE A 115 3.19 2.94 -1.89
CA ILE A 115 2.07 3.72 -2.44
C ILE A 115 2.22 5.20 -2.13
N ILE A 116 2.62 5.55 -0.91
CA ILE A 116 2.83 6.95 -0.51
C ILE A 116 4.08 7.52 -1.18
N GLU A 117 5.14 6.73 -1.33
CA GLU A 117 6.35 7.06 -2.09
C GLU A 117 6.00 7.40 -3.54
N ALA A 118 5.14 6.60 -4.19
CA ALA A 118 4.79 6.81 -5.60
C ALA A 118 3.83 8.00 -5.85
N PHE A 119 2.87 8.26 -4.95
CA PHE A 119 1.76 9.19 -5.23
C PHE A 119 1.58 10.30 -4.20
N GLY A 120 2.45 10.38 -3.21
CA GLY A 120 2.32 11.29 -2.09
C GLY A 120 3.65 11.90 -1.67
N ASP A 121 3.81 12.05 -0.36
CA ASP A 121 4.99 12.64 0.25
C ASP A 121 5.30 11.91 1.55
N VAL A 122 6.42 11.17 1.55
CA VAL A 122 6.89 10.36 2.67
C VAL A 122 7.21 11.23 3.90
N ALA A 123 7.64 12.49 3.72
CA ALA A 123 7.90 13.38 4.85
C ALA A 123 6.61 13.73 5.61
N ARG A 124 5.47 13.70 4.91
CA ARG A 124 4.12 13.92 5.46
C ARG A 124 3.38 12.61 5.75
N ALA A 125 4.09 11.49 5.83
CA ALA A 125 3.51 10.19 6.12
C ALA A 125 3.47 9.87 7.63
N ARG A 126 2.45 9.14 8.04
CA ARG A 126 2.26 8.58 9.39
C ARG A 126 1.82 7.13 9.32
N ARG A 127 2.01 6.39 10.40
CA ARG A 127 1.57 5.00 10.56
C ARG A 127 0.48 4.91 11.62
N MET A 128 -0.63 4.27 11.27
CA MET A 128 -1.58 3.74 12.24
C MET A 128 -1.19 2.29 12.56
N LYS A 129 -1.06 1.96 13.85
CA LYS A 129 -0.74 0.61 14.34
C LYS A 129 -1.94 0.07 15.12
N PHE A 130 -2.60 -0.95 14.59
CA PHE A 130 -3.72 -1.64 15.24
C PHE A 130 -3.68 -3.13 14.88
N SER A 131 -3.95 -3.99 15.88
CA SER A 131 -3.97 -5.45 15.69
C SER A 131 -5.35 -5.99 15.34
N THR A 132 -6.40 -5.19 15.53
CA THR A 132 -7.78 -5.58 15.23
C THR A 132 -8.52 -4.45 14.53
N LEU A 133 -9.56 -4.80 13.76
CA LEU A 133 -10.47 -3.83 13.15
C LEU A 133 -11.60 -3.41 14.10
N ALA A 134 -11.46 -3.61 15.41
CA ALA A 134 -12.43 -3.14 16.38
C ALA A 134 -12.45 -1.60 16.42
N PRO A 135 -13.63 -0.95 16.49
CA PRO A 135 -13.72 0.51 16.40
C PRO A 135 -12.87 1.28 17.42
N GLN A 136 -12.77 0.78 18.66
CA GLN A 136 -11.94 1.39 19.71
C GLN A 136 -10.44 1.34 19.40
N ASP A 137 -9.97 0.25 18.78
CA ASP A 137 -8.55 0.09 18.44
C ASP A 137 -8.17 1.01 17.27
N ILE A 138 -9.04 1.13 16.26
CA ILE A 138 -8.86 2.05 15.13
C ILE A 138 -8.81 3.50 15.63
N LYS A 139 -9.75 3.90 16.48
CA LYS A 139 -9.78 5.27 17.05
C LYS A 139 -8.54 5.56 17.89
N ARG A 140 -8.08 4.59 18.69
CA ARG A 140 -6.85 4.72 19.49
C ARG A 140 -5.62 4.87 18.60
N ALA A 141 -5.53 4.08 17.53
CA ALA A 141 -4.43 4.17 16.55
C ALA A 141 -4.44 5.49 15.77
N TYR A 142 -5.62 6.02 15.44
CA TYR A 142 -5.77 7.33 14.81
C TYR A 142 -5.30 8.46 15.72
N ALA A 143 -5.66 8.43 17.00
CA ALA A 143 -5.24 9.44 17.97
C ALA A 143 -3.74 9.38 18.30
N ARG A 144 -3.08 8.22 18.08
CA ARG A 144 -1.68 7.96 18.40
C ARG A 144 -0.85 7.62 17.16
N MET A 145 -1.15 8.27 16.04
CA MET A 145 -0.38 8.07 14.80
C MET A 145 1.10 8.39 15.01
N GLU A 146 1.95 7.47 14.56
CA GLU A 146 3.41 7.60 14.68
C GLU A 146 4.04 7.94 13.32
N ARG A 147 5.35 8.21 13.30
CA ARG A 147 6.10 8.24 12.04
C ARG A 147 6.10 6.85 11.41
N LEU A 148 6.38 6.79 10.11
CA LEU A 148 6.64 5.50 9.47
C LEU A 148 7.81 4.79 10.15
N ASP A 149 7.65 3.48 10.33
CA ASP A 149 8.66 2.61 10.92
C ASP A 149 9.65 2.20 9.84
N VAL A 150 10.74 2.96 9.72
CA VAL A 150 11.72 2.79 8.64
C VAL A 150 12.38 1.42 8.72
N GLU A 151 12.67 0.92 9.93
CA GLU A 151 13.30 -0.38 10.14
C GLU A 151 12.41 -1.52 9.61
N MET A 152 11.10 -1.47 9.89
CA MET A 152 10.14 -2.44 9.35
C MET A 152 10.01 -2.37 7.84
N ILE A 153 10.03 -1.16 7.27
CA ILE A 153 9.96 -0.95 5.82
C ILE A 153 11.22 -1.51 5.14
N GLU A 154 12.41 -1.14 5.62
CA GLU A 154 13.68 -1.60 5.07
C GLU A 154 13.83 -3.12 5.18
N ALA A 155 13.46 -3.71 6.32
CA ALA A 155 13.47 -5.16 6.50
C ALA A 155 12.56 -5.87 5.48
N GLY A 156 11.36 -5.32 5.24
CA GLY A 156 10.42 -5.86 4.26
C GLY A 156 10.90 -5.72 2.82
N MET A 157 11.42 -4.55 2.45
CA MET A 157 11.99 -4.32 1.11
C MET A 157 13.18 -5.23 0.86
N ALA A 158 14.13 -5.30 1.79
CA ALA A 158 15.31 -6.17 1.68
C ALA A 158 14.90 -7.63 1.48
N ARG A 159 13.89 -8.12 2.21
CA ARG A 159 13.37 -9.47 2.01
C ARG A 159 12.77 -9.65 0.61
N SER A 160 11.88 -8.77 0.18
CA SER A 160 11.26 -8.85 -1.16
C SER A 160 12.29 -8.82 -2.29
N GLU A 161 13.31 -7.98 -2.15
CA GLU A 161 14.38 -7.83 -3.14
C GLU A 161 15.30 -9.05 -3.17
N MET A 162 15.69 -9.58 -2.01
CA MET A 162 16.48 -10.82 -1.93
C MET A 162 15.72 -12.01 -2.51
N ASP A 163 14.45 -12.19 -2.14
CA ASP A 163 13.61 -13.29 -2.65
C ASP A 163 13.50 -13.20 -4.18
N TRP A 164 13.32 -11.99 -4.72
CA TRP A 164 13.28 -11.76 -6.17
C TRP A 164 14.62 -12.03 -6.85
N LEU A 165 15.74 -11.52 -6.31
CA LEU A 165 17.08 -11.72 -6.86
C LEU A 165 17.44 -13.19 -6.93
N TRP A 166 17.21 -13.96 -5.85
CA TRP A 166 17.46 -15.39 -5.86
C TRP A 166 16.54 -16.12 -6.83
N GLY A 167 15.25 -15.80 -6.82
CA GLY A 167 14.26 -16.42 -7.70
C GLY A 167 14.60 -16.26 -9.17
N ILE A 168 14.88 -15.03 -9.63
CA ILE A 168 15.15 -14.75 -11.04
C ILE A 168 16.48 -15.35 -11.50
N ASN A 169 17.52 -15.28 -10.67
CA ASN A 169 18.84 -15.78 -11.02
C ASN A 169 18.86 -17.31 -11.11
N VAL A 170 18.35 -17.99 -10.09
CA VAL A 170 18.33 -19.46 -10.06
C VAL A 170 17.43 -20.01 -11.16
N SER A 171 16.25 -19.42 -11.37
CA SER A 171 15.34 -19.90 -12.43
C SER A 171 15.93 -19.75 -13.82
N ARG A 172 16.56 -18.62 -14.15
CA ARG A 172 17.19 -18.41 -15.46
C ARG A 172 18.40 -19.31 -15.67
N ALA A 173 19.25 -19.48 -14.65
CA ALA A 173 20.39 -20.38 -14.73
C ALA A 173 19.96 -21.84 -15.01
N LEU A 174 18.88 -22.31 -14.37
CA LEU A 174 18.33 -23.64 -14.62
C LEU A 174 17.75 -23.79 -16.04
N MET A 175 17.14 -22.74 -16.59
CA MET A 175 16.62 -22.75 -17.96
C MET A 175 17.72 -22.71 -19.02
N GLU A 176 18.85 -22.02 -18.78
CA GLU A 176 19.99 -22.00 -19.70
C GLU A 176 20.79 -23.30 -19.70
N ALA A 177 20.77 -24.04 -18.59
CA ALA A 177 21.45 -25.34 -18.47
C ALA A 177 20.65 -26.52 -19.07
N ALA A 178 19.38 -26.31 -19.43
CA ALA A 178 18.47 -27.32 -19.98
C ALA A 178 18.43 -27.25 -21.52
#